data_AF-A0A4S4L8I3-F1
#
_entry.id   AF-A0A4S4L8I3-F1
#
_cell.length_a   1.000
_cell.length_b   1.000
_cell.length_c   1.000
_cell.angle_alpha   90.00
_cell.angle_beta   90.00
_cell.angle_gamma   90.00
#
_symmetry.space_group_name_H-M   'P 1'
#
loop_
_entity.id
_entity.type
_entity.pdbx_description
1 polymer ?
#
loop_
_entity_poly.entity_id
_entity_poly.type
_entity_poly.pdbx_seq_one_letter_code
_entity_poly.pdbx_strand_id
1 'polypeptide(L)' 'MASNDSEAELPVPEHYKLPLDEKYYSLDEAESAFFKRQTGIQDDKELKKHLLAVQAAAYSVYPYPCIRYFAFAR' A
#
# COMPACT_ATOMS: atom_id res chain seq x y z
N MET A 1 -23.21 -12.33 32.03
CA MET A 1 -23.84 -11.48 31.01
C MET A 1 -22.78 -11.15 29.98
N ALA A 2 -22.94 -11.68 28.77
CA ALA A 2 -22.14 -11.27 27.63
C ALA A 2 -22.61 -9.88 27.17
N SER A 3 -21.68 -8.94 27.07
CA SER A 3 -21.79 -7.70 26.30
C SER A 3 -20.54 -7.70 25.42
N ASN A 4 -20.51 -8.55 24.39
CA ASN A 4 -20.95 -8.26 23.03
C ASN A 4 -20.18 -7.08 22.43
N ASP A 5 -19.28 -7.46 21.52
CA ASP A 5 -18.46 -6.70 20.61
C ASP A 5 -19.03 -5.34 20.20
N SER A 6 -18.24 -4.30 20.45
CA SER A 6 -18.23 -3.14 19.57
C SER A 6 -16.80 -2.59 19.63
N GLU A 7 -15.89 -3.27 18.93
CA GLU A 7 -14.73 -2.61 18.37
C GLU A 7 -15.27 -1.40 17.61
N ALA A 8 -15.18 -0.23 18.24
CA ALA A 8 -15.53 1.02 17.59
C ALA A 8 -14.49 1.23 16.49
N GLU A 9 -14.72 0.66 15.32
CA GLU A 9 -14.07 1.08 14.09
C GLU A 9 -14.38 2.57 13.94
N LEU A 10 -13.43 3.40 14.35
CA LEU A 10 -13.51 4.83 14.08
C LEU A 10 -13.65 4.95 12.56
N PRO A 11 -14.70 5.63 12.07
CA PRO A 11 -14.93 5.71 10.65
C PRO A 11 -13.70 6.36 10.01
N VAL A 12 -13.18 5.70 8.97
CA VAL A 12 -12.06 6.25 8.20
C VAL A 12 -12.43 7.67 7.76
N PRO A 13 -11.64 8.70 8.12
CA PRO A 13 -11.89 10.05 7.67
C PRO A 13 -12.03 10.11 6.15
N GLU A 14 -13.09 10.75 5.65
CA GLU A 14 -13.42 10.81 4.21
C GLU A 14 -12.26 11.34 3.35
N HIS A 15 -11.47 12.27 3.87
CA HIS A 15 -10.31 12.84 3.18
C HIS A 15 -9.17 11.82 2.93
N TYR A 16 -9.23 10.66 3.56
CA TYR A 16 -8.31 9.55 3.30
C TYR A 16 -8.81 8.61 2.20
N LYS A 17 -10.07 8.69 1.76
CA LYS A 17 -10.63 7.86 0.67
C LYS A 17 -10.38 8.50 -0.70
N LEU A 18 -9.12 8.65 -1.07
CA LEU A 18 -8.71 9.19 -2.38
C LEU A 18 -8.37 8.04 -3.34
N PRO A 19 -8.56 8.20 -4.66
CA PRO A 19 -8.16 7.16 -5.60
C PRO A 19 -6.64 6.93 -5.54
N LEU A 20 -6.25 5.66 -5.71
CA LEU A 20 -4.87 5.28 -5.98
C LEU A 20 -4.47 5.81 -7.36
N ASP A 21 -3.23 6.27 -7.48
CA ASP A 21 -2.71 6.85 -8.70
C ASP A 21 -1.26 6.40 -8.87
N GLU A 22 -0.97 5.79 -10.02
CA GLU A 22 0.36 5.26 -10.32
C GLU A 22 1.42 6.36 -10.39
N LYS A 23 1.06 7.65 -10.52
CA LYS A 23 2.01 8.75 -10.52
C LYS A 23 2.83 8.85 -9.22
N TYR A 24 2.32 8.26 -8.13
CA TYR A 24 3.03 8.22 -6.85
C TYR A 24 4.03 7.06 -6.76
N TYR A 25 3.98 6.11 -7.71
CA TYR A 25 5.00 5.08 -7.83
C TYR A 25 6.29 5.70 -8.38
N SER A 26 7.29 5.79 -7.51
CA SER A 26 8.63 6.22 -7.86
C SER A 26 9.57 5.45 -6.94
N LEU A 27 10.35 4.54 -7.53
CA LEU A 27 11.44 3.87 -6.84
C LEU A 27 12.77 4.35 -7.44
N ASP A 28 13.75 4.59 -6.59
CA ASP A 28 15.13 4.73 -7.02
C ASP A 28 15.78 3.36 -7.31
N GLU A 29 17.03 3.36 -7.78
CA GLU A 29 17.74 2.13 -8.12
C GLU A 29 17.99 1.23 -6.90
N ALA A 30 18.22 1.81 -5.71
CA ALA A 30 18.51 1.07 -4.50
C ALA A 30 17.24 0.41 -3.93
N GLU A 31 16.13 1.16 -3.91
CA GLU A 31 14.80 0.69 -3.55
C GLU A 31 14.35 -0.43 -4.50
N SER A 32 14.50 -0.22 -5.82
CA SER A 32 14.19 -1.25 -6.82
C SER A 32 15.04 -2.51 -6.57
N ALA A 33 16.36 -2.39 -6.40
CA ALA A 33 17.22 -3.54 -6.12
C ALA A 33 16.84 -4.28 -4.82
N PHE A 34 16.45 -3.54 -3.77
CA PHE A 34 15.96 -4.11 -2.51
C PHE A 34 14.70 -4.93 -2.73
N PHE A 35 13.70 -4.37 -3.41
CA PHE A 35 12.44 -5.08 -3.64
C PHE A 35 12.60 -6.25 -4.61
N LYS A 36 13.46 -6.14 -5.64
CA LYS A 36 13.81 -7.28 -6.51
C LYS A 36 14.43 -8.43 -5.72
N ARG A 37 15.33 -8.12 -4.79
CA ARG A 37 15.95 -9.12 -3.91
C ARG A 37 14.93 -9.76 -2.96
N GLN A 38 14.01 -8.98 -2.41
CA GLN A 38 13.04 -9.46 -1.42
C GLN A 38 11.90 -10.26 -2.05
N THR A 39 11.43 -9.85 -3.22
CA THR A 39 10.33 -10.50 -3.95
C THR A 39 10.81 -11.62 -4.87
N GLY A 40 12.09 -11.63 -5.22
CA GLY A 40 12.65 -12.50 -6.26
C GLY A 40 12.31 -12.06 -7.69
N ILE A 41 11.54 -10.99 -7.87
CA ILE A 41 11.13 -10.46 -9.18
C ILE A 41 12.29 -9.64 -9.74
N GLN A 42 12.79 -9.98 -10.93
CA GLN A 42 13.90 -9.24 -11.58
C GLN A 42 13.43 -8.20 -12.61
N ASP A 43 12.23 -8.40 -13.15
CA ASP A 43 11.61 -7.53 -14.15
C ASP A 43 10.94 -6.31 -13.48
N ASP A 44 11.30 -5.10 -13.90
CA ASP A 44 10.79 -3.85 -13.33
C ASP A 44 9.27 -3.65 -13.52
N LYS A 45 8.70 -4.15 -14.63
CA LYS A 45 7.26 -4.06 -14.89
C LYS A 45 6.49 -4.99 -13.98
N GLU A 46 6.98 -6.22 -13.80
CA GLU A 46 6.38 -7.17 -12.87
C GLU A 46 6.54 -6.69 -11.42
N LEU A 47 7.67 -6.07 -11.08
CA LEU A 47 7.88 -5.49 -9.76
C LEU A 47 6.89 -4.36 -9.48
N LYS A 48 6.74 -3.43 -10.43
CA LYS A 48 5.76 -2.34 -10.33
C LYS A 48 4.35 -2.88 -10.15
N LYS A 49 3.97 -3.89 -10.95
CA LYS A 49 2.65 -4.53 -10.88
C LYS A 49 2.42 -5.19 -9.52
N HIS A 50 3.43 -5.86 -8.97
CA HIS A 50 3.36 -6.48 -7.65
C HIS A 50 3.14 -5.42 -6.55
N LEU A 51 3.90 -4.33 -6.58
CA LEU A 51 3.78 -3.25 -5.59
C LEU A 51 2.44 -2.51 -5.68
N LEU A 52 1.91 -2.31 -6.89
CA LEU A 52 0.56 -1.76 -7.07
C LEU A 52 -0.53 -2.69 -6.51
N ALA A 53 -0.38 -4.00 -6.69
CA ALA A 53 -1.31 -4.97 -6.13
C ALA A 53 -1.27 -4.98 -4.59
N VAL A 54 -0.08 -4.92 -4.00
CA VAL A 54 0.11 -4.81 -2.54
C VAL A 54 -0.48 -3.50 -2.01
N GLN A 55 -0.26 -2.38 -2.70
CA GLN A 55 -0.86 -1.10 -2.36
C GLN A 55 -2.40 -1.20 -2.34
N ALA A 56 -3.00 -1.74 -3.39
CA ALA A 56 -4.45 -1.89 -3.49
C ALA A 56 -5.02 -2.78 -2.37
N ALA A 57 -4.34 -3.88 -2.06
CA ALA A 57 -4.73 -4.78 -0.98
C ALA A 57 -4.61 -4.14 0.41
N ALA A 58 -3.57 -3.34 0.66
CA ALA A 58 -3.42 -2.63 1.92
C ALA A 58 -4.42 -1.47 2.05
N TYR A 59 -4.65 -0.75 0.95
CA TYR A 59 -5.54 0.41 0.90
C TYR A 59 -7.02 0.02 1.05
N SER A 60 -7.41 -1.20 0.65
CA SER A 60 -8.75 -1.73 0.87
C SER A 60 -9.03 -2.09 2.32
N VAL A 61 -7.99 -2.42 3.11
CA VAL A 61 -8.11 -2.63 4.56
C VAL A 61 -8.26 -1.28 5.27
N TYR A 62 -7.32 -0.36 5.01
CA TYR A 62 -7.41 0.99 5.54
C TYR A 62 -6.70 1.98 4.60
N PRO A 63 -7.34 3.06 4.17
CA PRO A 63 -6.81 3.92 3.12
C PRO A 63 -5.82 4.96 3.66
N TYR A 64 -4.78 4.52 4.38
CA TYR A 64 -3.77 5.42 4.91
C TYR A 64 -3.03 6.16 3.80
N PRO A 65 -2.78 7.47 3.95
CA PRO A 65 -2.01 8.24 2.97
C PRO A 65 -0.63 7.63 2.68
N CYS A 66 0.05 7.09 3.69
CA CYS A 66 1.36 6.47 3.53
C CYS A 66 1.33 5.28 2.54
N ILE A 67 0.23 4.52 2.49
CA ILE A 67 0.02 3.44 1.52
C ILE A 67 -0.18 4.05 0.13
N ARG A 68 -1.02 5.09 0.02
CA ARG A 68 -1.28 5.80 -1.25
C ARG A 68 -0.01 6.40 -1.87
N TYR A 69 0.92 6.88 -1.06
CA TYR A 69 2.17 7.51 -1.53
C TYR A 69 3.37 6.55 -1.64
N PHE A 70 3.17 5.24 -1.50
CA PHE A 70 4.27 4.26 -1.48
C PHE A 70 5.35 4.59 -0.43
N ALA A 71 4.97 5.18 0.71
CA ALA A 71 5.92 5.55 1.76
C ALA A 71 6.57 4.32 2.43
N PHE A 72 6.03 3.11 2.22
CA PHE A 72 6.63 1.85 2.64
C PHE A 72 7.75 1.38 1.69
N ALA A 73 7.87 2.01 0.53
CA ALA A 73 8.84 1.67 -0.51
C ALA A 73 9.94 2.71 -0.69
N ARG A 74 10.01 3.67 0.25
CA ARG A 74 11.05 4.69 0.38
C ARG A 74 11.98 4.41 1.55
#